data_AF-A0A3C0PK52-F1
#
_entry.id   AF-A0A3C0PK52-F1
#
_cell.length_a   1.000
_cell.length_b   1.000
_cell.length_c   1.000
_cell.angle_alpha   90.00
_cell.angle_beta   90.00
_cell.angle_gamma   90.00
#
_symmetry.space_group_name_H-M   'P 1'
#
loop_
_entity.id
_entity.type
_entity.pdbx_description
1 polymer ?
#
loop_
_entity_poly.entity_id
_entity_poly.type
_entity_poly.pdbx_seq_one_letter_code
_entity_poly.pdbx_strand_id
1 'polypeptide(L)'
;GAAYLYFNPGAPSSYLSRGWVWPSAGVWVWIWLQGVLSLVGIGFVIKAYLIGEVTYVSVFEYSMIIFASITAWVLFGDRLSTLGFLGIGLIIVTGVVISIRSKTNA
;
A
#
# COMPACT_ATOMS: atom_id res chain seq x y z
N GLY A 1 -19.94 -20.27 1.53
CA GLY A 1 -18.80 -19.74 2.33
C GLY A 1 -18.88 -20.20 3.78
N ALA A 2 -19.81 -19.68 4.57
CA ALA A 2 -19.90 -19.98 6.00
C ALA A 2 -20.28 -21.44 6.31
N ALA A 3 -21.23 -22.04 5.59
CA ALA A 3 -21.57 -23.46 5.77
C ALA A 3 -20.39 -24.39 5.44
N TYR A 4 -19.61 -24.10 4.39
CA TYR A 4 -18.45 -24.89 4.00
C TYR A 4 -17.31 -24.84 5.01
N LEU A 5 -17.07 -23.68 5.62
CA LEU A 5 -16.00 -23.48 6.61
C LEU A 5 -16.37 -23.99 8.02
N TYR A 6 -17.67 -24.13 8.33
CA TYR A 6 -18.12 -24.70 9.60
C TYR A 6 -17.96 -26.24 9.64
N PHE A 7 -18.15 -26.91 8.49
CA PHE A 7 -17.97 -28.37 8.37
C PHE A 7 -16.55 -28.81 8.00
N ASN A 8 -15.69 -27.89 7.52
CA ASN A 8 -14.32 -28.19 7.17
C ASN A 8 -13.38 -27.08 7.66
N PRO A 9 -12.94 -27.14 8.94
CA PRO A 9 -11.96 -26.21 9.47
C PRO A 9 -10.61 -26.57 8.84
N GLY A 10 -10.33 -26.00 7.66
CA GLY A 10 -9.11 -26.27 6.93
C GLY A 10 -7.90 -25.94 7.79
N ALA A 11 -7.15 -26.97 8.17
CA ALA A 11 -5.87 -26.82 8.83
C ALA A 11 -4.94 -25.94 7.96
N PRO A 12 -4.08 -25.10 8.56
CA PRO A 12 -3.16 -24.22 7.82
C PRO A 12 -2.29 -24.93 6.76
N SER A 13 -2.09 -26.24 6.90
CA SER A 13 -1.37 -27.11 5.97
C SER A 13 -2.10 -27.42 4.64
N SER A 14 -3.38 -27.06 4.52
CA SER A 14 -4.23 -27.48 3.40
C SER A 14 -4.36 -26.45 2.27
N TYR A 15 -3.55 -25.38 2.22
CA TYR A 15 -3.64 -24.38 1.14
C TYR A 15 -3.23 -24.94 -0.23
N LEU A 16 -2.18 -25.78 -0.27
CA LEU A 16 -1.65 -26.35 -1.52
C LEU A 16 -2.51 -27.47 -2.10
N SER A 17 -3.26 -28.20 -1.26
CA SER A 17 -4.14 -29.29 -1.67
C SER A 17 -5.60 -28.87 -1.85
N ARG A 18 -5.93 -27.59 -1.57
CA ARG A 18 -7.30 -27.09 -1.71
C ARG A 18 -7.61 -26.80 -3.18
N GLY A 19 -8.73 -27.34 -3.65
CA GLY A 19 -9.28 -26.97 -4.96
C GLY A 19 -9.66 -25.49 -5.05
N TRP A 20 -9.97 -25.03 -6.26
CA TRP A 20 -10.42 -23.64 -6.49
C TRP A 20 -11.64 -23.31 -5.61
N VAL A 21 -11.56 -22.22 -4.85
CA VAL A 21 -12.65 -21.73 -4.02
C VAL A 21 -13.01 -20.32 -4.49
N TRP A 22 -14.27 -20.15 -4.86
CA TRP A 22 -14.80 -18.84 -5.21
C TRP A 22 -14.73 -17.89 -4.02
N PRO A 23 -14.33 -16.61 -4.22
CA PRO A 23 -14.27 -15.65 -3.15
C PRO A 23 -15.65 -15.45 -2.50
N SER A 24 -15.67 -15.30 -1.18
CA SER A 24 -16.90 -14.94 -0.46
C SER A 24 -17.26 -13.49 -0.73
N ALA A 25 -18.52 -13.11 -0.47
CA ALA A 25 -18.98 -11.73 -0.63
C ALA A 25 -18.08 -10.71 0.11
N GLY A 26 -17.56 -11.05 1.29
CA GLY A 26 -16.64 -10.20 2.02
C GLY A 26 -15.30 -9.98 1.30
N VAL A 27 -14.74 -11.02 0.67
CA VAL A 27 -13.52 -10.89 -0.13
C VAL A 27 -13.78 -10.03 -1.37
N TRP A 28 -14.94 -10.18 -2.01
CA TRP A 28 -15.33 -9.33 -3.14
C TRP A 28 -15.42 -7.85 -2.76
N VAL A 29 -15.94 -7.52 -1.57
CA VAL A 29 -15.96 -6.14 -1.07
C VAL A 29 -14.56 -5.57 -0.92
N TRP A 30 -13.62 -6.34 -0.34
CA TRP A 30 -12.23 -5.89 -0.19
C TRP A 30 -11.52 -5.70 -1.54
N ILE A 31 -11.76 -6.59 -2.50
CA ILE A 31 -11.23 -6.46 -3.87
C ILE A 31 -11.78 -5.18 -4.52
N TRP A 32 -13.08 -4.95 -4.42
CA TRP A 32 -13.71 -3.74 -4.96
C TRP A 32 -13.15 -2.47 -4.32
N LEU A 33 -13.07 -2.45 -2.99
CA LEU A 33 -12.53 -1.32 -2.24
C LEU A 33 -11.08 -1.03 -2.65
N GLN A 34 -10.23 -2.06 -2.74
CA GLN A 34 -8.83 -1.91 -3.16
C GLN A 34 -8.73 -1.42 -4.60
N GLY A 35 -9.56 -1.93 -5.51
CA GLY A 35 -9.60 -1.51 -6.91
C GLY A 35 -9.97 -0.03 -7.07
N VAL A 36 -11.03 0.41 -6.37
CA VAL A 36 -11.46 1.82 -6.40
C VAL A 36 -10.38 2.74 -5.80
N LEU A 37 -9.80 2.37 -4.66
CA LEU A 37 -8.72 3.17 -4.04
C LEU A 37 -7.48 3.26 -4.94
N SER A 38 -7.13 2.18 -5.65
CA SER A 38 -6.01 2.17 -6.59
C SER A 38 -6.26 3.08 -7.79
N LEU A 39 -7.47 3.05 -8.38
CA LEU A 39 -7.89 3.94 -9.46
C LEU A 39 -7.81 5.42 -9.07
N VAL A 40 -8.27 5.75 -7.86
CA VAL A 40 -8.17 7.11 -7.33
C VAL A 40 -6.71 7.51 -7.13
N GLY A 41 -5.90 6.64 -6.52
CA GLY A 41 -4.48 6.89 -6.26
C GLY A 41 -3.69 7.15 -7.54
N ILE A 42 -3.82 6.27 -8.55
CA ILE A 42 -3.11 6.45 -9.83
C ILE A 42 -3.63 7.67 -10.59
N GLY A 43 -4.92 7.99 -10.49
CA GLY A 43 -5.50 9.21 -11.07
C GLY A 43 -4.82 10.48 -10.53
N PHE A 44 -4.56 10.55 -9.23
CA PHE A 44 -3.83 11.67 -8.63
C PHE A 44 -2.36 11.71 -9.02
N VAL A 45 -1.68 10.56 -9.10
CA VAL A 45 -0.28 10.49 -9.55
C VAL A 45 -0.15 11.00 -10.99
N ILE A 46 -1.03 10.55 -11.89
CA ILE A 46 -1.06 11.03 -13.27
C ILE A 46 -1.28 12.54 -13.31
N LYS A 47 -2.25 13.06 -12.54
CA LYS A 47 -2.49 14.51 -12.45
C LYS A 47 -1.27 15.27 -11.92
N ALA A 48 -0.53 14.72 -10.96
CA ALA A 48 0.69 15.34 -10.44
C ALA A 48 1.78 15.45 -11.53
N TYR A 49 1.98 14.40 -12.34
CA TYR A 49 2.92 14.43 -13.46
C TYR A 49 2.56 15.42 -14.56
N LEU A 50 1.28 15.74 -14.73
CA LEU A 50 0.84 16.72 -15.73
C LEU A 50 1.07 18.18 -15.30
N ILE A 51 1.23 18.44 -14.00
CA ILE A 51 1.29 19.80 -13.44
C ILE A 51 2.67 20.13 -12.86
N GLY A 52 3.40 19.13 -12.35
CA GLY A 52 4.69 19.31 -11.67
C GLY A 52 5.89 18.83 -12.47
N GLU A 53 7.08 19.31 -12.10
CA GLU A 53 8.34 18.76 -12.59
C GLU A 53 8.50 17.29 -12.16
N VAL A 54 8.93 16.44 -13.10
CA VAL A 54 9.09 14.99 -12.90
C VAL A 54 9.92 14.69 -11.66
N THR A 55 11.02 15.42 -11.45
CA THR A 55 11.93 15.23 -10.31
C THR A 55 11.25 15.51 -8.96
N TYR A 56 10.26 16.40 -8.91
CA TYR A 56 9.52 16.68 -7.69
C TYR A 56 8.48 15.57 -7.42
N VAL A 57 7.76 15.13 -8.45
CA VAL A 57 6.70 14.12 -8.33
C VAL A 57 7.27 12.75 -7.92
N SER A 58 8.40 12.33 -8.48
CA SER A 58 9.01 11.04 -8.14
C SER A 58 9.39 10.90 -6.66
N VAL A 59 9.62 12.00 -5.95
CA VAL A 59 9.92 11.97 -4.50
C VAL A 59 8.69 11.64 -3.69
N PHE A 60 7.52 12.14 -4.10
CA PHE A 60 6.26 11.81 -3.46
C PHE A 60 5.89 10.34 -3.65
N GLU A 61 6.30 9.71 -4.74
CA GLU A 61 6.10 8.27 -4.93
C GLU A 61 6.79 7.48 -3.82
N TYR A 62 8.02 7.83 -3.43
CA TYR A 62 8.70 7.14 -2.32
C TYR A 62 7.98 7.30 -0.97
N SER A 63 7.22 8.39 -0.78
CA SER A 63 6.39 8.55 0.43
C SER A 63 5.28 7.50 0.55
N MET A 64 4.90 6.84 -0.55
CA MET A 64 3.93 5.73 -0.53
C MET A 64 4.37 4.60 0.40
N ILE A 65 5.68 4.39 0.56
CA ILE A 65 6.24 3.34 1.43
C ILE A 65 5.89 3.62 2.89
N ILE A 66 5.84 4.90 3.30
CA ILE A 66 5.45 5.32 4.64
C ILE A 66 3.97 4.99 4.87
N PHE A 67 3.11 5.36 3.92
CA PHE A 67 1.67 5.06 3.99
C PHE A 67 1.38 3.55 3.94
N ALA A 68 2.11 2.80 3.11
CA ALA A 68 2.02 1.35 3.04
C ALA A 68 2.41 0.71 4.37
N SER A 69 3.47 1.20 5.02
CA SER A 69 3.91 0.74 6.34
C SER A 69 2.86 0.98 7.43
N ILE A 70 2.26 2.18 7.45
CA ILE A 70 1.16 2.51 8.37
C ILE A 70 -0.05 1.60 8.11
N THR A 71 -0.42 1.43 6.84
CA THR A 71 -1.55 0.60 6.44
C THR A 71 -1.32 -0.87 6.81
N ALA A 72 -0.11 -1.39 6.63
CA ALA A 72 0.25 -2.74 7.02
C ALA A 72 0.14 -2.94 8.54
N TRP A 73 0.60 -1.96 9.33
CA TRP A 73 0.43 -1.98 10.78
C TRP A 73 -1.05 -1.94 11.18
N VAL A 74 -1.87 -1.11 10.53
CA VAL A 74 -3.31 -0.99 10.83
C VAL A 74 -4.09 -2.25 10.43
N LEU A 75 -3.81 -2.82 9.26
CA LEU A 75 -4.57 -3.96 8.71
C LEU A 75 -4.10 -5.31 9.25
N PHE A 76 -2.79 -5.48 9.43
CA PHE A 76 -2.19 -6.77 9.79
C PHE A 76 -1.58 -6.79 11.19
N GLY A 77 -1.45 -5.63 11.85
CA GLY A 77 -0.79 -5.53 13.16
C GLY A 77 0.73 -5.67 13.10
N ASP A 78 1.30 -5.78 11.90
CA ASP A 78 2.74 -5.98 11.71
C ASP A 78 3.52 -4.72 12.10
N ARG A 79 4.44 -4.88 13.04
CA ARG A 79 5.31 -3.79 13.50
C ARG A 79 6.55 -3.73 12.63
N LEU A 80 6.90 -2.51 12.22
CA LEU A 80 8.17 -2.29 11.53
C LEU A 80 9.34 -2.58 12.46
N SER A 81 10.37 -3.22 11.90
CA SER A 81 11.66 -3.36 12.59
C SER A 81 12.32 -2.00 12.76
N THR A 82 13.27 -1.89 13.70
CA THR A 82 14.05 -0.68 13.92
C THR A 82 14.71 -0.16 12.63
N LEU A 83 15.11 -1.08 11.74
CA LEU A 83 15.68 -0.74 10.43
C LEU A 83 14.62 -0.17 9.47
N GLY A 84 13.38 -0.64 9.53
CA GLY A 84 12.25 -0.06 8.79
C GLY A 84 11.98 1.39 9.17
N PHE A 85 12.04 1.71 10.47
CA PHE A 85 11.92 3.10 10.94
C PHE A 85 13.07 4.00 10.45
N LEU A 86 14.31 3.49 10.41
CA LEU A 86 15.44 4.22 9.82
C LEU A 86 15.23 4.51 8.33
N GLY A 87 14.71 3.53 7.58
CA GLY A 87 14.37 3.71 6.16
C GLY A 87 13.32 4.79 5.95
N ILE A 88 12.24 4.81 6.76
CA ILE A 88 11.22 5.86 6.74
C ILE A 88 11.85 7.23 7.02
N GLY A 89 12.76 7.32 8.00
CA GLY A 89 13.50 8.55 8.30
C GLY A 89 14.28 9.07 7.09
N LEU A 90 14.97 8.19 6.36
CA LEU A 90 15.73 8.57 5.16
C LEU A 90 14.83 9.09 4.03
N ILE A 91 13.65 8.48 3.83
CA ILE A 91 12.65 8.94 2.84
C ILE A 91 12.18 10.35 3.20
N ILE A 92 11.86 10.60 4.47
CA ILE A 92 11.43 11.93 4.95
C ILE A 92 12.53 12.97 4.72
N VAL A 93 13.78 12.65 5.08
CA VAL A 93 14.93 13.56 4.88
C VAL A 93 15.10 13.90 3.40
N THR A 94 15.02 12.90 2.52
CA THR A 94 15.12 13.09 1.07
C THR A 94 14.02 14.03 0.55
N GLY A 95 12.79 13.85 1.04
CA GLY A 95 11.66 14.73 0.74
C GLY A 95 11.90 16.18 1.14
N VAL A 96 12.40 16.41 2.36
CA VAL A 96 12.70 17.74 2.87
C VAL A 96 13.81 18.41 2.05
N VAL A 97 14.91 17.69 1.76
CA VAL A 97 16.04 18.22 0.98
C VAL A 97 15.60 18.66 -0.41
N ILE A 98 14.78 17.86 -1.09
CA ILE A 98 14.34 18.16 -2.45
C ILE A 98 13.33 19.32 -2.45
N SER A 99 12.43 19.39 -1.46
CA SER A 99 11.51 20.52 -1.33
C SER A 99 12.23 21.85 -1.06
N ILE A 100 13.32 21.83 -0.29
CA ILE A 100 14.13 23.03 -0.04
C ILE A 100 14.87 23.44 -1.32
N ARG A 101 15.54 22.49 -2.00
CA ARG A 101 16.27 22.76 -3.25
C ARG A 101 15.37 23.30 -4.37
N SER A 102 14.14 22.79 -4.48
CA SER A 102 13.16 23.25 -5.49
C SER A 102 12.77 24.72 -5.29
N LYS A 103 12.63 25.19 -4.04
CA LYS A 103 12.37 26.61 -3.76
C LYS A 103 13.54 27.55 -4.08
N THR A 104 14.77 27.04 -4.07
CA THR A 104 15.97 27.83 -4.40
C THR A 104 16.17 28.00 -5.91
N ASN A 105 15.59 27.11 -6.73
CA ASN A 105 15.70 27.13 -8.19
C ASN A 105 14.49 27.78 -8.90
N ALA A 106 13.52 28.28 -8.14
CA ALA A 106 12.37 29.05 -8.62
C ALA A 106 12.55 30.53 -8.26
#